data_AF-A0A7C1Z1F2-F1
#
_entry.id   AF-A0A7C1Z1F2-F1
#
_cell.length_a   1.000
_cell.length_b   1.000
_cell.length_c   1.000
_cell.angle_alpha   90.00
_cell.angle_beta   90.00
_cell.angle_gamma   90.00
#
_symmetry.space_group_name_H-M   'P 1'
#
loop_
_entity.id
_entity.type
_entity.pdbx_description
1 polymer ?
#
loop_
_entity_poly.entity_id
_entity_poly.type
_entity_poly.pdbx_seq_one_letter_code
_entity_poly.pdbx_strand_id
1 'polypeptide(L)'
;MGIGKFLAIIGGILGILSMVLFYFMPEIFNLWRFVDEGSNVFIYIGGFGSWSRDIGFNFGIRFSDDIFLLIVSLLTVGGSVLLFIAGVKGSKIVGILGGVILLAGPALFLLEIITKIGIIGDVLGLIPALGSFSLWFGNLSGAVWGIWISSFLVIGGGVLGIIGGVTI
;
A
#
# COMPACT_ATOMS: atom_id res chain seq x y z
N MET A 1 -16.38 -25.57 1.09
CA MET A 1 -15.60 -24.61 1.90
C MET A 1 -16.56 -23.54 2.39
N GLY A 2 -16.60 -23.22 3.69
CA GLY A 2 -17.53 -22.20 4.21
C GLY A 2 -17.19 -20.80 3.66
N ILE A 3 -18.21 -19.94 3.49
CA ILE A 3 -18.03 -18.62 2.87
C ILE A 3 -17.02 -17.75 3.62
N GLY A 4 -17.00 -17.78 4.96
CA GLY A 4 -16.04 -17.03 5.76
C GLY A 4 -14.59 -17.45 5.51
N LYS A 5 -14.33 -18.76 5.36
CA LYS A 5 -12.99 -19.28 5.05
C LYS A 5 -12.50 -18.78 3.70
N PHE A 6 -13.40 -18.75 2.71
CA PHE A 6 -13.10 -18.23 1.37
C PHE A 6 -12.77 -16.74 1.41
N LEU A 7 -13.59 -15.93 2.09
CA LEU A 7 -13.37 -14.48 2.22
C LEU A 7 -12.02 -14.17 2.92
N ALA A 8 -11.68 -14.91 3.97
CA ALA A 8 -10.38 -14.74 4.64
C ALA A 8 -9.20 -15.03 3.68
N ILE A 9 -9.26 -16.12 2.91
CA ILE A 9 -8.20 -16.46 1.94
C ILE A 9 -8.07 -15.37 0.86
N ILE A 10 -9.19 -14.94 0.27
CA ILE A 10 -9.17 -13.86 -0.73
C ILE A 10 -8.60 -12.58 -0.13
N GLY A 11 -8.98 -12.23 1.10
CA GLY A 11 -8.44 -11.06 1.80
C GLY A 11 -6.92 -11.13 1.95
N GLY A 12 -6.40 -12.30 2.34
CA GLY A 12 -4.96 -12.56 2.41
C GLY A 12 -4.27 -12.42 1.06
N ILE A 13 -4.86 -12.98 -0.01
CA ILE A 13 -4.32 -12.89 -1.38
C ILE A 13 -4.20 -11.43 -1.83
N LEU A 14 -5.24 -10.62 -1.62
CA LEU A 14 -5.23 -9.22 -2.05
C LEU A 14 -4.11 -8.42 -1.38
N GLY A 15 -3.87 -8.63 -0.09
CA GLY A 15 -2.75 -7.98 0.60
C GLY A 15 -1.38 -8.44 0.08
N ILE A 16 -1.18 -9.73 -0.21
CA ILE A 16 0.09 -10.19 -0.80
C ILE A 16 0.27 -9.61 -2.21
N LEU A 17 -0.77 -9.67 -3.04
CA LEU A 17 -0.72 -9.14 -4.40
C LEU A 17 -0.44 -7.64 -4.42
N SER A 18 -0.97 -6.87 -3.47
CA SER A 18 -0.68 -5.43 -3.35
C SER A 18 0.82 -5.13 -3.20
N MET A 19 1.55 -6.05 -2.55
CA MET A 19 2.99 -5.92 -2.29
C MET A 19 3.82 -6.49 -3.44
N VAL A 20 3.43 -7.66 -3.94
CA VAL A 20 4.19 -8.38 -4.98
C VAL A 20 4.04 -7.72 -6.34
N LEU A 21 2.83 -7.32 -6.73
CA LEU A 21 2.56 -6.78 -8.08
C LEU A 21 3.26 -5.43 -8.33
N PHE A 22 3.59 -4.69 -7.27
CA PHE A 22 4.40 -3.48 -7.38
C PHE A 22 5.73 -3.73 -8.09
N TYR A 23 6.38 -4.88 -7.83
CA TYR A 23 7.68 -5.21 -8.42
C TYR A 23 7.63 -5.59 -9.89
N PHE A 24 6.42 -5.85 -10.42
CA PHE A 24 6.21 -6.18 -11.82
C PHE A 24 5.70 -4.98 -12.62
N MET A 25 4.78 -4.20 -12.05
CA MET A 25 4.19 -3.03 -12.72
C MET A 25 3.95 -1.90 -11.70
N PRO A 26 5.00 -1.18 -11.28
CA PRO A 26 4.90 -0.17 -10.22
C PRO A 26 3.99 1.01 -10.59
N GLU A 27 3.87 1.33 -11.88
CA GLU A 27 2.98 2.38 -12.40
C GLU A 27 1.50 2.11 -12.10
N ILE A 28 1.14 0.82 -12.07
CA ILE A 28 -0.21 0.37 -11.78
C ILE A 28 -0.35 0.01 -10.31
N PHE A 29 0.54 -0.84 -9.77
CA PHE A 29 0.38 -1.45 -8.45
C PHE A 29 1.19 -0.78 -7.34
N ASN A 30 1.04 0.53 -7.19
CA ASN A 30 1.63 1.30 -6.08
C ASN A 30 0.58 1.63 -4.99
N LEU A 31 1.07 1.92 -3.79
CA LEU A 31 0.26 2.42 -2.68
C LEU A 31 -0.07 3.91 -2.88
N TRP A 32 0.89 4.67 -3.41
CA TRP A 32 0.77 6.08 -3.72
C TRP A 32 1.66 6.45 -4.90
N ARG A 33 1.26 7.47 -5.66
CA ARG A 33 2.07 8.00 -6.77
C ARG A 33 2.08 9.51 -6.83
N PHE A 34 3.10 10.03 -7.49
CA PHE A 34 3.16 11.34 -8.12
C PHE A 34 3.69 11.16 -9.54
N VAL A 35 3.01 11.74 -10.52
CA VAL A 35 3.35 11.65 -11.93
C VAL A 35 3.20 13.03 -12.54
N ASP A 36 4.27 13.57 -13.11
CA ASP A 36 4.25 14.78 -13.93
C ASP A 36 4.86 14.49 -15.29
N GLU A 37 3.98 14.31 -16.28
CA GLU A 37 4.37 14.00 -17.66
C GLU A 37 5.10 15.17 -18.34
N GLY A 38 4.82 16.41 -17.93
CA GLY A 38 5.45 17.60 -18.50
C GLY A 38 6.91 17.71 -18.10
N SER A 39 7.23 17.37 -16.85
CA SER A 39 8.60 17.39 -16.32
C SER A 39 9.31 16.03 -16.34
N ASN A 40 8.65 14.95 -16.80
CA ASN A 40 9.15 13.57 -16.76
C ASN A 40 9.55 13.09 -15.35
N VAL A 41 8.88 13.60 -14.32
CA VAL A 41 9.10 13.20 -12.93
C VAL A 41 8.04 12.20 -12.52
N PHE A 42 8.46 11.01 -12.12
CA PHE A 42 7.57 9.94 -11.71
C PHE A 42 8.05 9.36 -10.39
N ILE A 43 7.13 9.19 -9.45
CA ILE A 43 7.40 8.66 -8.12
C ILE A 43 6.26 7.72 -7.77
N TYR A 44 6.59 6.47 -7.47
CA TYR A 44 5.63 5.45 -7.08
C TYR A 44 6.11 4.79 -5.81
N ILE A 45 5.32 4.91 -4.75
CA ILE A 45 5.60 4.30 -3.45
C ILE A 45 4.81 3.01 -3.39
N GLY A 46 5.49 1.89 -3.25
CA GLY A 46 4.92 0.55 -3.28
C GLY A 46 5.02 -0.16 -1.95
N GLY A 47 5.29 -1.47 -2.01
CA GLY A 47 5.56 -2.29 -0.84
C GLY A 47 6.88 -1.93 -0.17
N PHE A 48 7.82 -2.87 -0.06
CA PHE A 48 9.13 -2.62 0.59
C PHE A 48 10.04 -1.60 -0.13
N GLY A 49 9.53 -0.79 -1.06
CA GLY A 49 10.33 0.13 -1.84
C GLY A 49 9.52 1.16 -2.62
N SER A 50 10.25 1.99 -3.33
CA SER A 50 9.72 2.99 -4.24
C SER A 50 10.40 2.89 -5.60
N TRP A 51 9.70 3.34 -6.63
CA TRP A 51 10.24 3.52 -7.97
C TRP A 51 10.20 5.01 -8.30
N SER A 52 11.34 5.57 -8.68
CA SER A 52 11.40 6.97 -9.13
C SER A 52 12.16 7.12 -10.44
N ARG A 53 11.73 8.10 -11.23
CA ARG A 53 12.35 8.53 -12.46
C ARG A 53 12.35 10.05 -12.49
N ASP A 54 13.49 10.63 -12.87
CA ASP A 54 13.67 12.04 -13.10
C ASP A 54 14.30 12.25 -14.49
N ILE A 55 14.36 13.49 -14.96
CA ILE A 55 14.84 13.88 -16.30
C ILE A 55 16.20 13.22 -16.57
N GLY A 56 16.19 12.28 -17.52
CA GLY A 56 17.40 11.59 -18.00
C GLY A 56 17.92 10.45 -17.12
N PHE A 57 17.31 10.14 -15.97
CA PHE A 57 17.76 9.06 -15.11
C PHE A 57 16.61 8.22 -14.52
N ASN A 58 16.67 6.90 -14.76
CA ASN A 58 15.75 5.93 -14.15
C ASN A 58 16.46 5.28 -12.96
N PHE A 59 15.94 5.49 -11.76
CA PHE A 59 16.58 4.99 -10.54
C PHE A 59 16.25 3.51 -10.26
N GLY A 60 15.33 2.90 -11.02
CA GLY A 60 14.86 1.54 -10.80
C GLY A 60 14.13 1.40 -9.46
N ILE A 61 13.55 0.23 -9.19
CA ILE A 61 12.92 -0.02 -7.89
C ILE A 61 14.04 -0.07 -6.84
N ARG A 62 13.92 0.75 -5.81
CA ARG A 62 14.83 0.77 -4.67
C ARG A 62 14.07 0.32 -3.43
N PHE A 63 14.65 -0.64 -2.71
CA PHE A 63 14.16 -0.94 -1.37
C PHE A 63 14.29 0.33 -0.52
N SER A 64 13.24 0.62 0.23
CA SER A 64 13.20 1.84 1.00
C SER A 64 14.02 1.64 2.28
N ASP A 65 14.95 2.55 2.54
CA ASP A 65 15.57 2.69 3.85
C ASP A 65 14.59 3.30 4.88
N ASP A 66 13.40 3.69 4.43
CA ASP A 66 12.33 4.19 5.26
C ASP A 66 11.71 3.09 6.13
N ILE A 67 11.91 3.25 7.44
CA ILE A 67 11.36 2.36 8.46
C ILE A 67 9.83 2.33 8.46
N PHE A 68 9.15 3.43 8.09
CA PHE A 68 7.69 3.46 8.05
C PHE A 68 7.15 2.57 6.93
N LEU A 69 7.71 2.70 5.72
CA LEU A 69 7.32 1.86 4.59
C LEU A 69 7.63 0.37 4.86
N LEU A 70 8.74 0.08 5.55
CA LEU A 70 9.06 -1.26 6.01
C LEU A 70 7.97 -1.81 6.96
N ILE A 71 7.57 -1.02 7.96
CA ILE A 71 6.51 -1.41 8.91
C ILE A 71 5.18 -1.62 8.19
N VAL A 72 4.78 -0.71 7.28
CA VAL A 72 3.57 -0.83 6.47
C VAL A 72 3.59 -2.16 5.69
N SER A 73 4.71 -2.46 5.03
CA SER A 73 4.88 -3.70 4.27
C SER A 73 4.81 -4.95 5.14
N LEU A 74 5.43 -4.94 6.31
CA LEU A 74 5.40 -6.06 7.27
C LEU A 74 3.99 -6.29 7.83
N LEU A 75 3.24 -5.22 8.13
CA LEU A 75 1.85 -5.34 8.58
C LEU A 75 0.97 -5.91 7.48
N THR A 76 1.14 -5.46 6.24
CA THR A 76 0.38 -6.01 5.12
C THR A 76 0.69 -7.48 4.89
N VAL A 77 1.96 -7.86 4.79
CA VAL A 77 2.34 -9.26 4.59
C VAL A 77 1.94 -10.13 5.79
N GLY A 78 2.20 -9.67 7.01
CA GLY A 78 1.86 -10.38 8.24
C GLY A 78 0.35 -10.58 8.41
N GLY A 79 -0.44 -9.53 8.19
CA GLY A 79 -1.90 -9.60 8.22
C GLY A 79 -2.45 -10.57 7.16
N SER A 80 -1.90 -10.50 5.94
CA SER A 80 -2.26 -11.44 4.88
C SER A 80 -1.97 -12.90 5.21
N VAL A 81 -0.80 -13.19 5.77
CA VAL A 81 -0.43 -14.57 6.17
C VAL A 81 -1.37 -15.08 7.26
N LEU A 82 -1.72 -14.25 8.24
CA LEU A 82 -2.69 -14.63 9.28
C LEU A 82 -4.07 -14.91 8.69
N LEU A 83 -4.53 -14.13 7.70
CA LEU A 83 -5.80 -14.39 7.01
C LEU A 83 -5.80 -15.72 6.25
N PHE A 84 -4.70 -16.07 5.59
CA PHE A 84 -4.52 -17.39 4.98
C PHE A 84 -4.62 -18.50 6.02
N ILE A 85 -3.90 -18.38 7.14
CA ILE A 85 -3.93 -19.35 8.24
C ILE A 85 -5.35 -19.48 8.80
N ALA A 86 -6.05 -18.36 8.99
CA ALA A 86 -7.42 -18.34 9.48
C ALA A 86 -8.38 -19.07 8.54
N GLY A 87 -8.28 -18.83 7.24
CA GLY A 87 -9.13 -19.50 6.25
C GLY A 87 -8.88 -21.00 6.16
N VAL A 88 -7.62 -21.43 6.21
CA VAL A 88 -7.26 -22.86 6.20
C VAL A 88 -7.71 -23.55 7.49
N LYS A 89 -7.35 -23.00 8.66
CA LYS A 89 -7.65 -23.63 9.96
C LYS A 89 -9.09 -23.41 10.42
N GLY A 90 -9.82 -22.46 9.85
CA GLY A 90 -11.15 -22.08 10.31
C GLY A 90 -11.12 -21.40 11.67
N SER A 91 -10.19 -20.46 11.90
CA SER A 91 -10.10 -19.73 13.17
C SER A 91 -10.64 -18.32 13.06
N LYS A 92 -11.77 -18.06 13.74
CA LYS A 92 -12.40 -16.72 13.82
C LYS A 92 -11.47 -15.65 14.37
N ILE A 93 -10.81 -15.92 15.51
CA ILE A 93 -9.94 -14.94 16.18
C ILE A 93 -8.76 -14.57 15.28
N VAL A 94 -8.13 -15.57 14.65
CA VAL A 94 -6.99 -15.34 13.74
C VAL A 94 -7.45 -14.57 12.50
N GLY A 95 -8.67 -14.82 12.00
CA GLY A 95 -9.21 -14.08 10.85
C GLY A 95 -9.45 -12.61 11.15
N ILE A 96 -10.08 -12.30 12.29
CA ILE A 96 -10.30 -10.92 12.73
C ILE A 96 -8.96 -10.22 12.95
N LEU A 97 -8.03 -10.86 13.68
CA LEU A 97 -6.71 -10.29 13.95
C LEU A 97 -5.92 -10.05 12.67
N GLY A 98 -5.91 -10.99 11.73
CA GLY A 98 -5.24 -10.86 10.44
C GLY A 98 -5.80 -9.69 9.63
N GLY A 99 -7.13 -9.53 9.61
CA GLY A 99 -7.77 -8.41 8.92
C GLY A 99 -7.46 -7.05 9.57
N VAL A 100 -7.45 -6.98 10.91
CA VAL A 100 -7.07 -5.75 11.64
C VAL A 100 -5.61 -5.38 11.38
N ILE A 101 -4.69 -6.34 11.45
CA ILE A 101 -3.26 -6.11 11.16
C ILE A 101 -3.08 -5.69 9.70
N LEU A 102 -3.79 -6.33 8.77
CA LEU A 102 -3.75 -5.95 7.36
C LEU A 102 -4.21 -4.50 7.14
N LEU A 103 -5.26 -4.05 7.84
CA LEU A 103 -5.73 -2.65 7.80
C LEU A 103 -4.81 -1.67 8.53
N ALA A 104 -4.01 -2.13 9.49
CA ALA A 104 -3.05 -1.27 10.17
C ALA A 104 -1.97 -0.75 9.23
N GLY A 105 -1.58 -1.52 8.20
CA GLY A 105 -0.64 -1.08 7.16
C GLY A 105 -1.06 0.22 6.46
N PRO A 106 -2.20 0.26 5.73
CA PRO A 106 -2.66 1.47 5.08
C PRO A 106 -3.01 2.56 6.08
N ALA A 107 -3.49 2.25 7.28
CA ALA A 107 -3.73 3.28 8.30
C ALA A 107 -2.44 4.01 8.71
N LEU A 108 -1.34 3.27 8.92
CA LEU A 108 -0.03 3.88 9.19
C LEU A 108 0.52 4.63 7.98
N PHE A 109 0.34 4.10 6.77
CA PHE A 109 0.75 4.79 5.55
C PHE A 109 0.02 6.13 5.36
N LEU A 110 -1.29 6.17 5.65
CA LEU A 110 -2.05 7.41 5.64
C LEU A 110 -1.59 8.40 6.71
N LEU A 111 -1.23 7.90 7.90
CA LEU A 111 -0.64 8.73 8.95
C LEU A 111 0.71 9.32 8.51
N GLU A 112 1.54 8.53 7.83
CA GLU A 112 2.81 8.98 7.26
C GLU A 112 2.58 10.10 6.22
N ILE A 113 1.57 9.95 5.35
CA ILE A 113 1.17 10.98 4.40
C ILE A 113 0.73 12.27 5.09
N ILE A 114 -0.06 12.19 6.17
CA ILE A 114 -0.51 13.36 6.94
C ILE A 114 0.67 14.05 7.63
N THR A 115 1.52 13.26 8.28
CA THR A 115 2.65 13.76 9.07
C THR A 115 3.84 14.16 8.21
N LYS A 116 3.83 13.79 6.91
CA LYS A 116 4.82 14.16 5.90
C LYS A 116 6.24 13.75 6.31
N ILE A 117 6.37 12.57 6.88
CA ILE A 117 7.65 12.01 7.32
C ILE A 117 8.17 10.99 6.32
N GLY A 118 9.40 10.52 6.54
CA GLY A 118 10.01 9.47 5.72
C GLY A 118 10.09 9.88 4.25
N ILE A 119 9.79 8.93 3.37
CA ILE A 119 9.87 9.10 1.93
C ILE A 119 8.88 10.17 1.44
N ILE A 120 7.74 10.36 2.11
CA ILE A 120 6.80 11.44 1.78
C ILE A 120 7.44 12.80 2.08
N GLY A 121 8.15 12.93 3.20
CA GLY A 121 8.90 14.14 3.55
C GLY A 121 9.96 14.47 2.51
N ASP A 122 10.73 13.46 2.07
CA ASP A 122 11.75 13.63 1.03
C ASP A 122 11.13 14.05 -0.32
N VAL A 123 9.98 13.47 -0.69
CA VAL A 123 9.24 13.86 -1.90
C VAL A 123 8.78 15.32 -1.82
N LEU A 124 8.35 15.81 -0.65
CA LEU A 124 8.02 17.23 -0.47
C LEU A 124 9.26 18.13 -0.49
N GLY A 125 10.43 17.62 -0.10
CA GLY A 125 11.70 18.32 -0.29
C GLY A 125 12.05 18.47 -1.78
N LEU A 126 11.76 17.45 -2.58
CA LEU A 126 11.98 17.45 -4.03
C LEU A 126 10.95 18.33 -4.76
N ILE A 127 9.68 18.28 -4.33
CA ILE A 127 8.56 18.99 -4.97
C ILE A 127 7.81 19.81 -3.89
N PRO A 128 8.34 20.99 -3.51
CA PRO A 128 7.78 21.78 -2.41
C PRO A 128 6.33 22.22 -2.62
N ALA A 129 5.94 22.41 -3.88
CA ALA A 129 4.58 22.81 -4.24
C ALA A 129 3.52 21.81 -3.76
N LEU A 130 3.84 20.51 -3.68
CA LEU A 130 2.91 19.51 -3.15
C LEU A 130 2.61 19.69 -1.66
N GLY A 131 3.50 20.35 -0.91
CA GLY A 131 3.37 20.52 0.52
C GLY A 131 2.16 21.36 0.94
N SER A 132 1.65 22.21 0.04
CA SER A 132 0.45 23.03 0.26
C SER A 132 -0.85 22.36 -0.17
N PHE A 133 -0.78 21.23 -0.87
CA PHE A 133 -1.95 20.49 -1.34
C PHE A 133 -2.25 19.25 -0.50
N SER A 134 -3.45 18.70 -0.68
CA SER A 134 -3.76 17.37 -0.16
C SER A 134 -2.91 16.33 -0.87
N LEU A 135 -2.18 15.51 -0.12
CA LEU A 135 -1.39 14.42 -0.67
C LEU A 135 -2.20 13.15 -0.94
N TRP A 136 -3.45 13.11 -0.50
CA TRP A 136 -4.32 11.95 -0.67
C TRP A 136 -4.69 11.75 -2.13
N PHE A 137 -5.05 12.85 -2.81
CA PHE A 137 -5.38 12.91 -4.24
C PHE A 137 -5.19 14.34 -4.73
N GLY A 138 -4.68 14.51 -5.94
CA GLY A 138 -4.62 15.82 -6.57
C GLY A 138 -4.22 15.78 -8.04
N ASN A 139 -4.52 16.87 -8.73
CA ASN A 139 -4.11 17.12 -10.11
C ASN A 139 -3.86 18.62 -10.27
N LEU A 140 -2.69 18.99 -10.79
CA LEU A 140 -2.34 20.36 -11.10
C LEU A 140 -1.39 20.41 -12.29
N SER A 141 -1.75 21.20 -13.31
CA SER A 141 -0.87 21.52 -14.45
C SER A 141 -0.26 20.30 -15.16
N GLY A 142 -0.98 19.18 -15.23
CA GLY A 142 -0.50 17.93 -15.84
C GLY A 142 0.17 16.96 -14.86
N ALA A 143 0.45 17.40 -13.62
CA ALA A 143 0.89 16.53 -12.55
C ALA A 143 -0.32 15.89 -11.83
N VAL A 144 -0.26 14.60 -11.52
CA VAL A 144 -1.28 13.83 -10.83
C VAL A 144 -0.65 13.05 -9.68
N TRP A 145 -1.27 13.09 -8.51
CA TRP A 145 -0.80 12.32 -7.35
C TRP A 145 -1.93 11.77 -6.51
N GLY A 146 -1.58 10.81 -5.65
CA GLY A 146 -2.49 10.28 -4.66
C GLY A 146 -2.35 8.80 -4.40
N ILE A 147 -3.21 8.32 -3.51
CA ILE A 147 -3.37 6.92 -3.13
C ILE A 147 -3.84 6.12 -4.34
N TRP A 148 -3.33 4.90 -4.48
CA TRP A 148 -3.52 4.12 -5.70
C TRP A 148 -3.87 2.65 -5.44
N ILE A 149 -3.96 1.85 -6.51
CA ILE A 149 -4.67 0.55 -6.51
C ILE A 149 -4.22 -0.38 -5.36
N SER A 150 -2.93 -0.44 -5.04
CA SER A 150 -2.45 -1.37 -4.01
C SER A 150 -2.99 -1.00 -2.63
N SER A 151 -3.16 0.28 -2.33
CA SER A 151 -3.80 0.72 -1.08
C SER A 151 -5.24 0.22 -0.99
N PHE A 152 -5.99 0.28 -2.10
CA PHE A 152 -7.36 -0.25 -2.15
C PHE A 152 -7.42 -1.78 -2.06
N LEU A 153 -6.44 -2.49 -2.63
CA LEU A 153 -6.32 -3.94 -2.49
C LEU A 153 -6.05 -4.34 -1.04
N VAL A 154 -5.18 -3.62 -0.33
CA VAL A 154 -4.91 -3.88 1.09
C VAL A 154 -6.15 -3.59 1.95
N ILE A 155 -6.80 -2.44 1.74
CA ILE A 155 -8.01 -2.07 2.49
C ILE A 155 -9.13 -3.09 2.24
N GLY A 156 -9.41 -3.41 0.96
CA GLY A 156 -10.40 -4.40 0.60
C GLY A 156 -10.07 -5.77 1.18
N GLY A 157 -8.80 -6.18 1.11
CA GLY A 157 -8.33 -7.44 1.69
C GLY A 157 -8.53 -7.50 3.21
N GLY A 158 -8.23 -6.41 3.92
CA GLY A 158 -8.44 -6.31 5.36
C GLY A 158 -9.91 -6.41 5.75
N VAL A 159 -10.80 -5.69 5.05
CA VAL A 159 -12.25 -5.74 5.28
C VAL A 159 -12.80 -7.14 5.02
N LEU A 160 -12.45 -7.77 3.88
CA LEU A 160 -12.85 -9.14 3.57
C LEU A 160 -12.31 -10.13 4.61
N GLY A 161 -11.10 -9.90 5.10
CA GLY A 161 -10.49 -10.68 6.18
C GLY A 161 -11.28 -10.63 7.49
N ILE A 162 -11.71 -9.44 7.91
CA ILE A 162 -12.54 -9.27 9.12
C ILE A 162 -13.90 -9.93 8.94
N ILE A 163 -14.60 -9.66 7.83
CA ILE A 163 -15.91 -10.27 7.54
C ILE A 163 -15.78 -11.80 7.47
N GLY A 164 -14.74 -12.28 6.79
CA GLY A 164 -14.40 -13.69 6.73
C GLY A 164 -14.19 -14.28 8.12
N GLY A 165 -13.35 -13.66 8.94
CA GLY A 165 -13.12 -14.06 10.33
C GLY A 165 -14.39 -14.15 11.17
N VAL A 166 -15.28 -13.15 11.07
CA VAL A 166 -16.56 -13.13 11.81
C VAL A 166 -17.51 -14.26 11.38
N THR A 167 -17.41 -14.72 10.13
CA THR A 167 -18.32 -15.69 9.49
C THR A 167 -17.73 -17.09 9.32
N ILE A 168 -16.51 -17.32 9.82
CA ILE A 168 -15.88 -18.64 9.99
C ILE A 168 -16.43 -19.34 11.22
#